data_AF-A0A2M8LHQ6-F1
#
_entry.id   AF-A0A2M8LHQ6-F1
#
_cell.length_a   1.000
_cell.length_b   1.000
_cell.length_c   1.000
_cell.angle_alpha   90.00
_cell.angle_beta   90.00
_cell.angle_gamma   90.00
#
_symmetry.space_group_name_H-M   'P 1'
#
loop_
_entity.id
_entity.type
_entity.pdbx_description
1 polymer ?
#
loop_
_entity_poly.entity_id
_entity_poly.type
_entity_poly.pdbx_seq_one_letter_code
_entity_poly.pdbx_strand_id
1 'polypeptide(L)'
;MAYKKTVLIIPPNDAEAVMIQQIAQKLGLPIIESKQFHGSSLDKGHDYVKDVKDGGYSRVIVVEMPGLKAEKKLRKMGVKLDVIDHHHYTGLSRAHDEHGKLLPSSLEQFLKMFKVTDAQLTTWGYKPKLVRGIGIQDRGYVWALQDEGYSKEEIQDVMAFHDSLVAHLHNPKTEARKEQLAKSAWDRKKKWREFFVISTRADIQLRPRLSRIVVQEIGKPTPMIIVEHGRGLIYVQESPYAIQLFERFGGFTFGLDRNWGHKNEKGKKQVTLREVKQAIETVYRKVV
;
A
#
# COMPACT_ATOMS: atom_id res chain seq x y z
N MET A 1 -25.50 14.18 -15.12
CA MET A 1 -24.43 13.62 -14.28
C MET A 1 -23.16 13.54 -15.12
N ALA A 2 -22.11 14.29 -14.75
CA ALA A 2 -20.94 14.53 -15.60
C ALA A 2 -20.12 13.27 -15.96
N TYR A 3 -20.32 12.14 -15.25
CA TYR A 3 -19.46 10.96 -15.35
C TYR A 3 -20.17 9.66 -15.79
N LYS A 4 -21.36 9.73 -16.41
CA LYS A 4 -22.13 8.50 -16.78
C LYS A 4 -21.37 7.51 -17.67
N LYS A 5 -20.34 7.96 -18.40
CA LYS A 5 -19.52 7.12 -19.29
C LYS A 5 -18.14 6.77 -18.73
N THR A 6 -17.85 7.17 -17.50
CA THR A 6 -16.63 6.86 -16.77
C THR A 6 -16.96 5.93 -15.61
N VAL A 7 -16.20 4.86 -15.43
CA VAL A 7 -16.33 3.97 -14.27
C VAL A 7 -15.01 3.85 -13.53
N LEU A 8 -15.10 3.78 -12.20
CA LEU A 8 -13.98 3.51 -11.31
C LEU A 8 -13.98 2.02 -10.94
N ILE A 9 -12.84 1.35 -11.09
CA ILE A 9 -12.61 -0.01 -10.58
C ILE A 9 -11.62 0.10 -9.43
N ILE A 10 -12.03 -0.31 -8.23
CA ILE A 10 -11.26 -0.10 -7.00
C ILE A 10 -11.48 -1.24 -6.00
N PRO A 11 -10.44 -1.70 -5.27
CA PRO A 11 -10.60 -2.61 -4.15
C PRO A 11 -10.63 -1.81 -2.83
N PRO A 12 -11.76 -1.63 -2.14
CA PRO A 12 -11.82 -0.90 -0.87
C PRO A 12 -11.21 -1.74 0.27
N ASN A 13 -9.90 -1.99 0.22
CA ASN A 13 -9.19 -2.94 1.08
C ASN A 13 -8.18 -2.29 2.05
N ASP A 14 -7.97 -0.97 1.93
CA ASP A 14 -7.21 -0.12 2.84
C ASP A 14 -7.85 1.27 2.94
N ALA A 15 -7.24 2.14 3.76
CA ALA A 15 -7.80 3.47 4.04
C ALA A 15 -7.77 4.37 2.80
N GLU A 16 -6.74 4.27 1.97
CA GLU A 16 -6.61 5.09 0.77
C GLU A 16 -7.72 4.75 -0.23
N ALA A 17 -7.91 3.46 -0.52
CA ALA A 17 -8.92 3.00 -1.44
C ALA A 17 -10.35 3.31 -0.94
N VAL A 18 -10.61 3.15 0.37
CA VAL A 18 -11.89 3.53 0.98
C VAL A 18 -12.13 5.04 0.84
N MET A 19 -11.12 5.87 1.07
CA MET A 19 -11.24 7.32 0.92
C MET A 19 -11.54 7.72 -0.53
N ILE A 20 -10.85 7.12 -1.52
CA ILE A 20 -11.11 7.33 -2.94
C ILE A 20 -12.55 6.93 -3.29
N GLN A 21 -13.02 5.76 -2.83
CA GLN A 21 -14.38 5.28 -3.06
C GLN A 21 -15.42 6.27 -2.52
N GLN A 22 -15.25 6.76 -1.29
CA GLN A 22 -16.18 7.73 -0.71
C GLN A 22 -16.23 9.05 -1.50
N ILE A 23 -15.07 9.57 -1.94
CA ILE A 23 -15.03 10.77 -2.78
C ILE A 23 -15.68 10.49 -4.14
N ALA A 24 -15.44 9.33 -4.74
CA ALA A 24 -16.03 8.94 -6.01
C ALA A 24 -17.57 8.89 -5.92
N GLN A 25 -18.12 8.40 -4.81
CA GLN A 25 -19.57 8.44 -4.55
C GLN A 25 -20.10 9.87 -4.48
N LYS A 26 -19.40 10.80 -3.80
CA LYS A 26 -19.78 12.22 -3.75
C LYS A 26 -19.75 12.90 -5.12
N LEU A 27 -18.85 12.46 -6.00
CA LEU A 27 -18.77 12.90 -7.39
C LEU A 27 -19.85 12.28 -8.29
N GLY A 28 -20.58 11.25 -7.82
CA GLY A 28 -21.53 10.50 -8.63
C GLY A 28 -20.85 9.65 -9.72
N LEU A 29 -19.64 9.19 -9.47
CA LEU A 29 -18.93 8.24 -10.33
C LEU A 29 -19.51 6.82 -10.14
N PRO A 30 -19.88 6.12 -11.22
CA PRO A 30 -20.11 4.68 -11.18
C PRO A 30 -18.87 3.94 -10.66
N ILE A 31 -19.09 2.96 -9.78
CA ILE A 31 -18.02 2.17 -9.14
C ILE A 31 -18.29 0.69 -9.38
N ILE A 32 -17.26 -0.04 -9.82
CA ILE A 32 -17.20 -1.50 -9.81
C ILE A 32 -16.24 -1.88 -8.67
N GLU A 33 -16.80 -2.38 -7.57
CA GLU A 33 -16.01 -2.78 -6.41
C GLU A 33 -15.32 -4.12 -6.65
N SER A 34 -14.01 -4.14 -6.44
CA SER A 34 -13.22 -5.36 -6.42
C SER A 34 -13.22 -5.98 -5.03
N LYS A 35 -13.61 -7.25 -4.93
CA LYS A 35 -13.51 -8.04 -3.69
C LYS A 35 -12.11 -8.65 -3.47
N GLN A 36 -11.13 -8.26 -4.28
CA GLN A 36 -9.80 -8.83 -4.21
C GLN A 36 -9.02 -8.28 -3.01
N PHE A 37 -8.16 -9.12 -2.43
CA PHE A 37 -7.27 -8.73 -1.34
C PHE A 37 -6.19 -7.75 -1.82
N HIS A 38 -5.61 -7.01 -0.88
CA HIS A 38 -4.50 -6.08 -1.14
C HIS A 38 -3.34 -6.75 -1.92
N GLY A 39 -2.79 -6.04 -2.90
CA GLY A 39 -1.77 -6.54 -3.83
C GLY A 39 -2.27 -7.47 -4.94
N SER A 40 -3.60 -7.56 -5.14
CA SER A 40 -4.17 -8.29 -6.28
C SER A 40 -4.11 -7.47 -7.58
N SER A 41 -4.24 -8.16 -8.71
CA SER A 41 -4.22 -7.57 -10.06
C SER A 41 -5.58 -7.73 -10.73
N LEU A 42 -5.93 -6.77 -11.61
CA LEU A 42 -7.12 -6.83 -12.47
C LEU A 42 -7.21 -8.11 -13.32
N ASP A 43 -6.10 -8.82 -13.50
CA ASP A 43 -6.03 -10.07 -14.25
C ASP A 43 -6.58 -11.30 -13.50
N LYS A 44 -7.01 -11.16 -12.24
CA LYS A 44 -7.41 -12.29 -11.37
C LYS A 44 -8.83 -12.15 -10.84
N GLY A 45 -9.48 -13.28 -10.57
CA GLY A 45 -10.64 -13.38 -9.66
C GLY A 45 -11.98 -12.85 -10.15
N HIS A 46 -12.02 -11.93 -11.12
CA HIS A 46 -13.26 -11.33 -11.63
C HIS A 46 -13.09 -10.82 -13.06
N ASP A 47 -14.16 -10.86 -13.86
CA ASP A 47 -14.15 -10.38 -15.25
C ASP A 47 -14.61 -8.92 -15.35
N TYR A 48 -13.73 -8.01 -14.92
CA TYR A 48 -13.99 -6.56 -15.00
C TYR A 48 -14.23 -6.07 -16.43
N VAL A 49 -13.69 -6.77 -17.44
CA VAL A 49 -13.85 -6.39 -18.85
C VAL A 49 -15.31 -6.53 -19.27
N LYS A 50 -15.97 -7.61 -18.82
CA LYS A 50 -17.40 -7.84 -19.05
C LYS A 50 -18.24 -6.74 -18.40
N ASP A 51 -18.00 -6.42 -17.12
CA ASP A 51 -18.77 -5.38 -16.41
C ASP A 51 -18.63 -4.00 -17.07
N VAL A 52 -17.42 -3.66 -17.55
CA VAL A 52 -17.19 -2.42 -18.28
C VAL A 52 -18.00 -2.38 -19.57
N LYS A 53 -18.03 -3.50 -20.31
CA LYS A 53 -18.78 -3.63 -21.56
C LYS A 53 -20.28 -3.49 -21.31
N ASP A 54 -20.80 -4.23 -20.34
CA ASP A 54 -22.23 -4.29 -20.03
C ASP A 54 -22.74 -2.93 -19.51
N GLY A 55 -21.92 -2.20 -18.76
CA GLY A 55 -22.22 -0.82 -18.34
C GLY A 55 -22.11 0.23 -19.45
N GLY A 56 -21.57 -0.12 -20.62
CA GLY A 56 -21.44 0.78 -21.78
C GLY A 56 -20.54 1.99 -21.49
N TYR A 57 -19.50 1.81 -20.68
CA TYR A 57 -18.54 2.85 -20.32
C TYR A 57 -17.51 3.08 -21.43
N SER A 58 -17.18 4.34 -21.72
CA SER A 58 -16.13 4.70 -22.69
C SER A 58 -14.79 5.04 -22.02
N ARG A 59 -14.80 5.23 -20.70
CA ARG A 59 -13.62 5.47 -19.88
C ARG A 59 -13.63 4.60 -18.63
N VAL A 60 -12.48 4.03 -18.30
CA VAL A 60 -12.25 3.24 -17.09
C VAL A 60 -11.05 3.81 -16.35
N ILE A 61 -11.20 3.93 -15.04
CA ILE A 61 -10.11 4.29 -14.13
C ILE A 61 -9.90 3.09 -13.20
N VAL A 62 -8.70 2.52 -13.20
CA VAL A 62 -8.32 1.41 -12.32
C VAL A 62 -7.44 1.94 -11.20
N VAL A 63 -7.76 1.61 -9.96
CA VAL A 63 -7.01 2.02 -8.77
C VAL A 63 -6.29 0.80 -8.17
N GLU A 64 -4.97 0.88 -8.07
CA GLU A 64 -4.09 -0.03 -7.29
C GLU A 64 -4.20 -1.53 -7.59
N MET A 65 -4.64 -1.87 -8.80
CA MET A 65 -4.73 -3.25 -9.26
C MET A 65 -4.32 -3.35 -10.73
N PRO A 66 -3.14 -2.89 -11.14
CA PRO A 66 -2.76 -2.94 -12.54
C PRO A 66 -2.74 -4.39 -13.03
N GLY A 67 -3.00 -4.60 -14.32
CA GLY A 67 -3.20 -5.95 -14.88
C GLY A 67 -3.10 -5.93 -16.39
N LEU A 68 -1.91 -6.23 -16.92
CA LEU A 68 -1.58 -6.03 -18.33
C LEU A 68 -2.54 -6.74 -19.29
N LYS A 69 -3.07 -7.92 -18.93
CA LYS A 69 -3.98 -8.65 -19.81
C LYS A 69 -5.35 -7.98 -19.88
N ALA A 70 -5.93 -7.63 -18.74
CA ALA A 70 -7.21 -6.92 -18.64
C ALA A 70 -7.10 -5.50 -19.21
N GLU A 71 -6.01 -4.78 -18.92
CA GLU A 71 -5.72 -3.47 -19.50
C GLU A 71 -5.71 -3.52 -21.04
N LYS A 72 -5.01 -4.50 -21.63
CA LYS A 72 -4.97 -4.69 -23.09
C LYS A 72 -6.35 -4.99 -23.67
N LYS A 73 -7.17 -5.81 -23.00
CA LYS A 73 -8.53 -6.13 -23.44
C LYS A 73 -9.43 -4.88 -23.43
N LEU A 74 -9.38 -4.09 -22.36
CA LEU A 74 -10.13 -2.84 -22.25
C LEU A 74 -9.75 -1.86 -23.37
N ARG A 75 -8.45 -1.67 -23.62
CA ARG A 75 -7.97 -0.79 -24.72
C ARG A 75 -8.43 -1.29 -26.09
N LYS A 76 -8.41 -2.60 -26.34
CA LYS A 76 -8.89 -3.19 -27.60
C LYS A 76 -10.39 -2.95 -27.85
N MET A 77 -11.17 -2.74 -26.80
CA MET A 77 -12.60 -2.38 -26.90
C MET A 77 -12.84 -0.89 -27.21
N GLY A 78 -11.79 -0.09 -27.39
CA GLY A 78 -11.90 1.36 -27.60
C GLY A 78 -12.18 2.13 -26.31
N VAL A 79 -12.03 1.51 -25.14
CA VAL A 79 -12.19 2.16 -23.84
C VAL A 79 -10.93 2.95 -23.51
N LYS A 80 -11.08 4.23 -23.15
CA LYS A 80 -9.99 5.02 -22.57
C LYS A 80 -9.70 4.49 -21.17
N LEU A 81 -8.49 3.97 -20.96
CA LEU A 81 -8.10 3.40 -19.68
C LEU A 81 -6.99 4.21 -19.02
N ASP A 82 -7.29 4.75 -17.84
CA ASP A 82 -6.36 5.39 -16.93
C ASP A 82 -6.09 4.46 -15.74
N VAL A 83 -4.84 4.37 -15.30
CA VAL A 83 -4.44 3.59 -14.13
C VAL A 83 -3.87 4.55 -13.10
N ILE A 84 -4.42 4.53 -11.90
CA ILE A 84 -3.95 5.28 -10.74
C ILE A 84 -3.30 4.29 -9.79
N ASP A 85 -2.00 4.44 -9.57
CA ASP A 85 -1.21 3.55 -8.75
C ASP A 85 0.16 4.17 -8.47
N HIS A 86 0.82 3.73 -7.41
CA HIS A 86 2.16 4.17 -7.02
C HIS A 86 3.04 3.02 -6.48
N HIS A 87 2.65 1.77 -6.72
CA HIS A 87 3.37 0.58 -6.26
C HIS A 87 4.36 0.01 -7.29
N HIS A 88 5.32 -0.78 -6.80
CA HIS A 88 6.23 -1.55 -7.65
C HIS A 88 5.91 -3.04 -7.57
N TYR A 89 5.37 -3.60 -8.66
CA TYR A 89 5.11 -5.03 -8.81
C TYR A 89 6.20 -5.70 -9.65
N THR A 90 6.44 -6.99 -9.41
CA THR A 90 7.37 -7.77 -10.24
C THR A 90 6.95 -7.70 -11.72
N GLY A 91 7.80 -7.10 -12.56
CA GLY A 91 7.55 -6.94 -14.00
C GLY A 91 6.59 -5.79 -14.38
N LEU A 92 6.15 -4.98 -13.42
CA LEU A 92 5.29 -3.82 -13.65
C LEU A 92 5.51 -2.74 -12.59
N SER A 93 6.28 -1.70 -12.94
CA SER A 93 6.46 -0.55 -12.06
C SER A 93 5.39 0.51 -12.34
N ARG A 94 4.67 0.92 -11.30
CA ARG A 94 3.78 2.08 -11.29
C ARG A 94 4.22 3.12 -10.26
N ALA A 95 5.33 2.88 -9.56
CA ALA A 95 5.84 3.78 -8.52
C ALA A 95 6.52 5.04 -9.08
N HIS A 96 6.95 5.01 -10.34
CA HIS A 96 7.75 6.08 -10.94
C HIS A 96 7.16 6.56 -12.26
N ASP A 97 7.39 7.84 -12.57
CA ASP A 97 7.17 8.39 -13.90
C ASP A 97 8.27 7.97 -14.91
N GLU A 98 8.16 8.46 -16.14
CA GLU A 98 9.11 8.19 -17.23
C GLU A 98 10.54 8.72 -16.96
N HIS A 99 10.70 9.59 -15.96
CA HIS A 99 11.98 10.14 -15.54
C HIS A 99 12.52 9.46 -14.27
N GLY A 100 11.86 8.43 -13.77
CA GLY A 100 12.25 7.73 -12.55
C GLY A 100 11.94 8.51 -11.28
N LYS A 101 11.05 9.52 -11.32
CA LYS A 101 10.59 10.22 -10.13
C LYS A 101 9.40 9.50 -9.51
N LEU A 102 9.41 9.37 -8.19
CA LEU A 102 8.31 8.78 -7.42
C LEU A 102 6.99 9.51 -7.68
N LEU A 103 5.95 8.74 -7.99
CA LEU A 103 4.60 9.25 -8.14
C LEU A 103 3.98 9.59 -6.77
N PRO A 104 3.04 10.55 -6.74
CA PRO A 104 2.24 10.79 -5.54
C PRO A 104 1.29 9.60 -5.29
N SER A 105 0.69 9.55 -4.11
CA SER A 105 -0.21 8.45 -3.71
C SER A 105 -1.42 8.32 -4.66
N SER A 106 -2.13 7.19 -4.60
CA SER A 106 -3.28 6.98 -5.49
C SER A 106 -4.40 7.98 -5.21
N LEU A 107 -4.59 8.38 -3.95
CA LEU A 107 -5.55 9.42 -3.57
C LEU A 107 -5.13 10.79 -4.09
N GLU A 108 -3.85 11.17 -3.99
CA GLU A 108 -3.35 12.44 -4.54
C GLU A 108 -3.56 12.50 -6.06
N GLN A 109 -3.25 11.41 -6.77
CA GLN A 109 -3.50 11.28 -8.21
C GLN A 109 -5.00 11.40 -8.54
N PHE A 110 -5.87 10.76 -7.75
CA PHE A 110 -7.32 10.81 -7.93
C PHE A 110 -7.87 12.23 -7.73
N LEU A 111 -7.49 12.90 -6.64
CA LEU A 111 -7.89 14.29 -6.36
C LEU A 111 -7.49 15.22 -7.52
N LYS A 112 -6.25 15.07 -8.02
CA LYS A 112 -5.74 15.85 -9.16
C LYS A 112 -6.52 15.54 -10.44
N MET A 113 -6.79 14.26 -10.74
CA MET A 113 -7.50 13.83 -11.95
C MET A 113 -8.91 14.42 -12.04
N PHE A 114 -9.62 14.46 -10.90
CA PHE A 114 -10.98 14.98 -10.82
C PHE A 114 -11.07 16.45 -10.39
N LYS A 115 -9.92 17.12 -10.22
CA LYS A 115 -9.81 18.51 -9.75
C LYS A 115 -10.62 18.76 -8.47
N VAL A 116 -10.60 17.80 -7.55
CA VAL A 116 -11.29 17.90 -6.27
C VAL A 116 -10.59 18.95 -5.41
N THR A 117 -11.33 19.97 -4.98
CA THR A 117 -10.80 21.09 -4.18
C THR A 117 -11.05 20.91 -2.68
N ASP A 118 -10.27 21.60 -1.86
CA ASP A 118 -10.47 21.63 -0.41
C ASP A 118 -11.86 22.16 -0.02
N ALA A 119 -12.41 23.10 -0.81
CA ALA A 119 -13.76 23.62 -0.62
C ALA A 119 -14.80 22.51 -0.85
N GLN A 120 -14.66 21.70 -1.91
CA GLN A 120 -15.56 20.56 -2.15
C GLN A 120 -15.46 19.52 -1.04
N LEU A 121 -14.25 19.16 -0.62
CA LEU A 121 -14.03 18.23 0.50
C LEU A 121 -14.73 18.73 1.76
N THR A 122 -14.59 20.03 2.07
CA THR A 122 -15.26 20.68 3.21
C THR A 122 -16.78 20.63 3.09
N THR A 123 -17.35 20.95 1.91
CA THR A 123 -18.79 20.83 1.65
C THR A 123 -19.30 19.41 1.83
N TRP A 124 -18.48 18.39 1.55
CA TRP A 124 -18.84 16.98 1.76
C TRP A 124 -18.63 16.49 3.21
N GLY A 125 -18.16 17.35 4.10
CA GLY A 125 -17.95 17.05 5.53
C GLY A 125 -16.56 16.51 5.87
N TYR A 126 -15.61 16.54 4.93
CA TYR A 126 -14.24 16.11 5.18
C TYR A 126 -13.35 17.28 5.62
N LYS A 127 -12.33 16.96 6.43
CA LYS A 127 -11.21 17.87 6.70
C LYS A 127 -10.13 17.66 5.63
N PRO A 128 -9.85 18.63 4.74
CA PRO A 128 -8.91 18.42 3.62
C PRO A 128 -7.52 17.93 4.05
N LYS A 129 -7.02 18.43 5.17
CA LYS A 129 -5.71 18.01 5.71
C LYS A 129 -5.67 16.54 6.14
N LEU A 130 -6.77 15.99 6.64
CA LEU A 130 -6.86 14.56 6.98
C LEU A 130 -6.94 13.70 5.71
N VAL A 131 -7.71 14.13 4.71
CA VAL A 131 -7.80 13.43 3.41
C VAL A 131 -6.41 13.35 2.76
N ARG A 132 -5.68 14.46 2.68
CA ARG A 132 -4.30 14.48 2.18
C ARG A 132 -3.38 13.62 3.03
N GLY A 133 -3.56 13.66 4.36
CA GLY A 133 -2.83 12.84 5.30
C GLY A 133 -2.95 11.34 5.04
N ILE A 134 -4.13 10.85 4.62
CA ILE A 134 -4.30 9.44 4.21
C ILE A 134 -3.38 9.08 3.04
N GLY A 135 -3.35 9.91 2.00
CA GLY A 135 -2.50 9.66 0.82
C GLY A 135 -1.01 9.72 1.14
N ILE A 136 -0.59 10.73 1.91
CA ILE A 136 0.80 10.87 2.37
C ILE A 136 1.22 9.67 3.23
N GLN A 137 0.34 9.24 4.15
CA GLN A 137 0.56 8.08 4.99
C GLN A 137 0.63 6.78 4.17
N ASP A 138 -0.15 6.64 3.11
CA ASP A 138 -0.07 5.43 2.28
C ASP A 138 1.29 5.34 1.56
N ARG A 139 1.69 6.46 0.95
CA ARG A 139 2.96 6.58 0.21
C ARG A 139 4.21 6.30 1.04
N GLY A 140 4.26 6.76 2.29
CA GLY A 140 5.50 6.73 3.11
C GLY A 140 5.29 6.56 4.60
N TYR A 141 4.13 6.05 5.01
CA TYR A 141 3.71 5.90 6.40
C TYR A 141 3.75 7.24 7.18
N VAL A 142 3.80 7.18 8.51
CA VAL A 142 3.82 8.40 9.33
C VAL A 142 5.08 9.24 9.13
N TRP A 143 6.14 8.67 8.54
CA TRP A 143 7.39 9.36 8.28
C TRP A 143 7.21 10.40 7.18
N ALA A 144 6.45 10.09 6.13
CA ALA A 144 6.12 11.07 5.10
C ALA A 144 5.26 12.22 5.65
N LEU A 145 4.40 11.97 6.65
CA LEU A 145 3.68 13.05 7.33
C LEU A 145 4.63 13.99 8.08
N GLN A 146 5.64 13.44 8.75
CA GLN A 146 6.67 14.23 9.44
C GLN A 146 7.50 15.06 8.44
N ASP A 147 7.90 14.45 7.33
CA ASP A 147 8.65 15.13 6.26
C ASP A 147 7.83 16.26 5.62
N GLU A 148 6.50 16.14 5.60
CA GLU A 148 5.57 17.20 5.17
C GLU A 148 5.18 18.19 6.28
N GLY A 149 5.82 18.11 7.45
CA GLY A 149 5.66 19.08 8.53
C GLY A 149 4.38 18.92 9.36
N TYR A 150 3.74 17.75 9.35
CA TYR A 150 2.63 17.47 10.25
C TYR A 150 3.13 17.44 11.70
N SER A 151 2.40 18.09 12.61
CA SER A 151 2.68 17.99 14.04
C SER A 151 2.37 16.58 14.57
N LYS A 152 2.84 16.27 15.78
CA LYS A 152 2.56 14.98 16.42
C LYS A 152 1.06 14.76 16.60
N GLU A 153 0.33 15.79 16.99
CA GLU A 153 -1.13 15.78 17.17
C GLU A 153 -1.83 15.56 15.83
N GLU A 154 -1.37 16.23 14.76
CA GLU A 154 -1.93 16.05 13.43
C GLU A 154 -1.68 14.64 12.88
N ILE A 155 -0.51 14.05 13.16
CA ILE A 155 -0.23 12.65 12.81
C ILE A 155 -1.18 11.72 13.57
N GLN A 156 -1.42 11.98 14.86
CA GLN A 156 -2.39 11.19 15.63
C GLN A 156 -3.81 11.31 15.06
N ASP A 157 -4.23 12.51 14.64
CA ASP A 157 -5.51 12.72 13.98
C ASP A 157 -5.62 11.98 12.65
N VAL A 158 -4.55 11.99 11.83
CA VAL A 158 -4.52 11.23 10.56
C VAL A 158 -4.58 9.72 10.83
N MET A 159 -3.85 9.21 11.83
CA MET A 159 -3.89 7.79 12.20
C MET A 159 -5.26 7.37 12.72
N ALA A 160 -5.90 8.20 13.55
CA ALA A 160 -7.26 7.94 14.04
C ALA A 160 -8.28 7.97 12.89
N PHE A 161 -8.13 8.91 11.95
CA PHE A 161 -8.97 8.98 10.77
C PHE A 161 -8.78 7.74 9.87
N HIS A 162 -7.53 7.35 9.61
CA HIS A 162 -7.20 6.11 8.92
C HIS A 162 -7.92 4.90 9.56
N ASP A 163 -7.87 4.78 10.88
CA ASP A 163 -8.50 3.66 11.61
C ASP A 163 -10.02 3.66 11.48
N SER A 164 -10.63 4.83 11.49
CA SER A 164 -12.08 4.95 11.28
C SER A 164 -12.50 4.52 9.87
N LEU A 165 -11.67 4.78 8.85
CA LEU A 165 -11.94 4.37 7.47
C LEU A 165 -11.93 2.85 7.34
N VAL A 166 -10.95 2.16 7.95
CA VAL A 166 -10.77 0.71 7.81
C VAL A 166 -11.43 -0.12 8.90
N ALA A 167 -12.13 0.51 9.85
CA ALA A 167 -12.78 -0.20 10.97
C ALA A 167 -13.70 -1.34 10.51
N HIS A 168 -14.42 -1.14 9.40
CA HIS A 168 -15.31 -2.13 8.81
C HIS A 168 -14.59 -3.33 8.15
N LEU A 169 -13.29 -3.20 7.86
CA LEU A 169 -12.46 -4.27 7.28
C LEU A 169 -11.83 -5.15 8.38
N HIS A 170 -11.82 -4.68 9.62
CA HIS A 170 -11.22 -5.39 10.75
C HIS A 170 -12.22 -6.32 11.44
N ASN A 171 -11.70 -7.44 11.97
CA ASN A 171 -12.51 -8.32 12.80
C ASN A 171 -12.20 -8.05 14.29
N PRO A 172 -13.08 -7.34 15.02
CA PRO A 172 -12.81 -6.90 16.39
C PRO A 172 -12.55 -8.05 17.35
N LYS A 173 -13.08 -9.26 17.07
CA LYS A 173 -12.83 -10.45 17.90
C LYS A 173 -11.38 -10.94 17.84
N THR A 174 -10.65 -10.56 16.79
CA THR A 174 -9.27 -11.03 16.57
C THR A 174 -8.22 -9.96 16.76
N GLU A 175 -8.59 -8.67 16.70
CA GLU A 175 -7.62 -7.56 16.73
C GLU A 175 -6.83 -7.51 18.04
N ALA A 176 -7.49 -7.62 19.19
CA ALA A 176 -6.80 -7.61 20.49
C ALA A 176 -5.72 -8.71 20.60
N ARG A 177 -6.03 -9.92 20.11
CA ARG A 177 -5.08 -11.03 20.07
C ARG A 177 -3.91 -10.74 19.11
N LYS A 178 -4.18 -10.19 17.93
CA LYS A 178 -3.13 -9.84 16.96
C LYS A 178 -2.19 -8.77 17.53
N GLU A 179 -2.72 -7.76 18.23
CA GLU A 179 -1.92 -6.74 18.92
C GLU A 179 -1.03 -7.35 20.01
N GLN A 180 -1.59 -8.22 20.85
CA GLN A 180 -0.82 -8.90 21.89
C GLN A 180 0.32 -9.75 21.29
N LEU A 181 0.06 -10.46 20.19
CA LEU A 181 1.09 -11.25 19.50
C LEU A 181 2.15 -10.35 18.85
N ALA A 182 1.78 -9.20 18.30
CA ALA A 182 2.72 -8.23 17.75
C ALA A 182 3.62 -7.65 18.85
N LYS A 183 3.04 -7.25 19.98
CA LYS A 183 3.78 -6.77 21.15
C LYS A 183 4.73 -7.85 21.69
N SER A 184 4.26 -9.09 21.82
CA SER A 184 5.10 -10.24 22.23
C SER A 184 6.24 -10.53 21.25
N ALA A 185 6.04 -10.28 19.94
CA ALA A 185 7.11 -10.40 18.95
C ALA A 185 8.11 -9.24 19.06
N TRP A 186 7.62 -8.01 19.27
CA TRP A 186 8.44 -6.83 19.49
C TRP A 186 9.32 -6.91 20.73
N ASP A 187 8.80 -7.42 21.84
CA ASP A 187 9.56 -7.53 23.09
C ASP A 187 10.69 -8.58 22.99
N ARG A 188 10.57 -9.54 22.06
CA ARG A 188 11.59 -10.56 21.77
C ARG A 188 12.53 -10.20 20.61
N LYS A 189 12.48 -8.96 20.12
CA LYS A 189 13.32 -8.49 19.01
C LYS A 189 14.80 -8.68 19.32
N LYS A 190 15.59 -9.04 18.31
CA LYS A 190 17.05 -9.16 18.42
C LYS A 190 17.72 -8.10 17.56
N LYS A 191 18.73 -7.42 18.11
CA LYS A 191 19.53 -6.49 17.31
C LYS A 191 20.49 -7.25 16.40
N TRP A 192 20.58 -6.86 15.14
CA TRP A 192 21.61 -7.28 14.21
C TRP A 192 22.01 -6.07 13.38
N ARG A 193 23.23 -5.55 13.62
CA ARG A 193 23.68 -4.27 13.10
C ARG A 193 22.69 -3.14 13.46
N GLU A 194 22.26 -2.35 12.49
CA GLU A 194 21.23 -1.31 12.63
C GLU A 194 19.80 -1.84 12.70
N PHE A 195 19.57 -3.13 12.42
CA PHE A 195 18.22 -3.71 12.34
C PHE A 195 17.74 -4.31 13.65
N PHE A 196 16.44 -4.14 13.92
CA PHE A 196 15.71 -5.07 14.78
C PHE A 196 15.16 -6.24 13.97
N VAL A 197 15.61 -7.44 14.32
CA VAL A 197 15.12 -8.70 13.74
C VAL A 197 13.99 -9.23 14.59
N ILE A 198 12.82 -9.38 13.98
CA ILE A 198 11.57 -9.77 14.64
C ILE A 198 10.98 -10.95 13.86
N SER A 199 10.59 -12.01 14.56
CA SER A 199 10.04 -13.20 13.92
C SER A 199 8.83 -13.74 14.67
N THR A 200 7.86 -14.28 13.94
CA THR A 200 6.73 -15.01 14.52
C THR A 200 6.41 -16.27 13.73
N ARG A 201 5.88 -17.28 14.43
CA ARG A 201 5.25 -18.47 13.82
C ARG A 201 3.73 -18.34 13.71
N ALA A 202 3.13 -17.36 14.38
CA ALA A 202 1.70 -17.13 14.28
C ALA A 202 1.33 -16.68 12.87
N ASP A 203 0.15 -17.11 12.41
CA ASP A 203 -0.44 -16.65 11.15
C ASP A 203 -1.09 -15.27 11.36
N ILE A 204 -0.24 -14.23 11.44
CA ILE A 204 -0.65 -12.84 11.64
C ILE A 204 0.20 -11.90 10.79
N GLN A 205 -0.38 -10.76 10.41
CA GLN A 205 0.35 -9.68 9.77
C GLN A 205 0.99 -8.77 10.83
N LEU A 206 2.29 -8.94 11.06
CA LEU A 206 3.07 -8.18 12.03
C LEU A 206 3.37 -6.76 11.57
N ARG A 207 3.74 -6.59 10.30
CA ARG A 207 4.27 -5.32 9.76
C ARG A 207 3.51 -4.06 10.21
N PRO A 208 2.20 -3.88 9.92
CA PRO A 208 1.48 -2.65 10.26
C PRO A 208 1.41 -2.41 11.77
N ARG A 209 1.43 -3.47 12.59
CA ARG A 209 1.38 -3.38 14.06
C ARG A 209 2.72 -2.99 14.63
N LEU A 210 3.80 -3.61 14.14
CA LEU A 210 5.17 -3.24 14.50
C LEU A 210 5.48 -1.79 14.10
N SER A 211 5.01 -1.38 12.92
CA SER A 211 5.10 0.02 12.49
C SER A 211 4.45 0.96 13.53
N ARG A 212 3.24 0.67 14.02
CA ARG A 212 2.60 1.48 15.09
C ARG A 212 3.38 1.51 16.39
N ILE A 213 3.87 0.35 16.83
CA ILE A 213 4.71 0.24 18.03
C ILE A 213 5.95 1.13 17.89
N VAL A 214 6.60 1.14 16.72
CA VAL A 214 7.76 2.00 16.45
C VAL A 214 7.38 3.48 16.51
N VAL A 215 6.24 3.90 15.95
CA VAL A 215 5.77 5.29 16.08
C VAL A 215 5.59 5.68 17.55
N GLN A 216 4.93 4.82 18.33
CA GLN A 216 4.58 5.10 19.72
C GLN A 216 5.78 5.06 20.67
N GLU A 217 6.67 4.07 20.52
CA GLU A 217 7.78 3.83 21.44
C GLU A 217 9.07 4.53 21.02
N ILE A 218 9.33 4.69 19.71
CA ILE A 218 10.60 5.20 19.18
C ILE A 218 10.46 6.57 18.52
N GLY A 219 9.35 6.82 17.81
CA GLY A 219 9.04 8.11 17.20
C GLY A 219 9.88 8.50 15.97
N LYS A 220 10.68 7.57 15.43
CA LYS A 220 11.48 7.78 14.21
C LYS A 220 11.58 6.52 13.35
N PRO A 221 11.89 6.65 12.03
CA PRO A 221 12.13 5.50 11.17
C PRO A 221 13.15 4.55 11.79
N THR A 222 12.80 3.27 11.86
CA THR A 222 13.60 2.24 12.53
C THR A 222 13.77 1.04 11.61
N PRO A 223 15.01 0.72 11.18
CA PRO A 223 15.25 -0.43 10.33
C PRO A 223 14.83 -1.74 11.00
N MET A 224 14.03 -2.54 10.29
CA MET A 224 13.56 -3.83 10.80
C MET A 224 13.68 -4.93 9.75
N ILE A 225 13.97 -6.15 10.20
CA ILE A 225 13.78 -7.37 9.41
C ILE A 225 12.70 -8.20 10.07
N ILE A 226 11.57 -8.38 9.39
CA ILE A 226 10.39 -9.06 9.94
C ILE A 226 10.19 -10.39 9.22
N VAL A 227 10.10 -11.48 9.97
CA VAL A 227 9.91 -12.83 9.44
C VAL A 227 8.61 -13.43 9.96
N GLU A 228 7.62 -13.55 9.08
CA GLU A 228 6.30 -14.12 9.37
C GLU A 228 6.23 -15.56 8.85
N HIS A 229 6.71 -16.53 9.64
CA HIS A 229 6.76 -17.93 9.20
C HIS A 229 5.37 -18.49 8.89
N GLY A 230 4.34 -18.11 9.66
CA GLY A 230 2.96 -18.58 9.45
C GLY A 230 2.38 -18.15 8.09
N ARG A 231 2.80 -16.98 7.58
CA ARG A 231 2.33 -16.43 6.29
C ARG A 231 3.33 -16.61 5.15
N GLY A 232 4.50 -17.16 5.44
CA GLY A 232 5.60 -17.29 4.50
C GLY A 232 6.13 -15.94 4.01
N LEU A 233 6.08 -14.89 4.82
CA LEU A 233 6.51 -13.54 4.41
C LEU A 233 7.80 -13.11 5.11
N ILE A 234 8.66 -12.41 4.39
CA ILE A 234 9.81 -11.70 4.93
C ILE A 234 9.79 -10.25 4.46
N TYR A 235 10.07 -9.33 5.37
CA TYR A 235 10.14 -7.90 5.08
C TYR A 235 11.47 -7.32 5.56
N VAL A 236 11.95 -6.32 4.85
CA VAL A 236 12.98 -5.39 5.30
C VAL A 236 12.40 -3.99 5.22
N GLN A 237 12.36 -3.28 6.33
CA GLN A 237 11.74 -1.96 6.43
C GLN A 237 12.74 -0.86 6.78
N GLU A 238 12.41 0.36 6.37
CA GLU A 238 13.18 1.58 6.63
C GLU A 238 14.67 1.41 6.33
N SER A 239 14.97 0.92 5.13
CA SER A 239 16.30 0.44 4.77
C SER A 239 16.72 0.88 3.36
N PRO A 240 17.98 1.29 3.16
CA PRO A 240 18.51 1.61 1.83
C PRO A 240 18.70 0.37 0.94
N TYR A 241 18.54 -0.85 1.48
CA TYR A 241 18.78 -2.08 0.73
C TYR A 241 17.52 -2.62 0.03
N ALA A 242 16.37 -1.95 0.12
CA ALA A 242 15.10 -2.48 -0.37
C ALA A 242 15.09 -2.72 -1.90
N ILE A 243 15.56 -1.77 -2.71
CA ILE A 243 15.68 -1.95 -4.17
C ILE A 243 16.61 -3.12 -4.52
N GLN A 244 17.78 -3.19 -3.88
CA GLN A 244 18.74 -4.26 -4.12
C GLN A 244 18.16 -5.64 -3.75
N LEU A 245 17.40 -5.73 -2.66
CA LEU A 245 16.71 -6.97 -2.28
C LEU A 245 15.63 -7.35 -3.29
N PHE A 246 14.89 -6.35 -3.80
CA PHE A 246 13.91 -6.56 -4.87
C PHE A 246 14.57 -7.07 -6.16
N GLU A 247 15.66 -6.45 -6.61
CA GLU A 247 16.40 -6.89 -7.79
C GLU A 247 16.93 -8.33 -7.64
N ARG A 248 17.39 -8.68 -6.43
CA ARG A 248 17.97 -10.00 -6.16
C ARG A 248 16.94 -11.11 -5.99
N PHE A 249 15.83 -10.83 -5.31
CA PHE A 249 14.88 -11.85 -4.86
C PHE A 249 13.47 -11.69 -5.45
N GLY A 250 13.23 -10.65 -6.26
CA GLY A 250 11.89 -10.23 -6.66
C GLY A 250 11.07 -9.75 -5.46
N GLY A 251 9.74 -9.86 -5.56
CA GLY A 251 8.81 -9.45 -4.51
C GLY A 251 8.13 -8.13 -4.84
N PHE A 252 8.11 -7.21 -3.87
CA PHE A 252 7.52 -5.88 -4.03
C PHE A 252 8.24 -4.86 -3.13
N THR A 253 8.28 -3.60 -3.56
CA THR A 253 8.74 -2.46 -2.75
C THR A 253 7.55 -1.56 -2.39
N PHE A 254 7.68 -0.83 -1.29
CA PHE A 254 6.66 0.11 -0.78
C PHE A 254 7.30 1.15 0.14
N GLY A 255 6.55 2.19 0.50
CA GLY A 255 7.04 3.23 1.40
C GLY A 255 8.26 3.95 0.82
N LEU A 256 8.13 4.50 -0.39
CA LEU A 256 9.18 5.25 -1.09
C LEU A 256 10.49 4.47 -1.29
N ASP A 257 10.39 3.22 -1.73
CA ASP A 257 11.55 2.33 -1.96
C ASP A 257 12.46 2.10 -0.76
N ARG A 258 11.96 2.39 0.45
CA ARG A 258 12.66 2.10 1.71
C ARG A 258 12.27 0.77 2.32
N ASN A 259 11.27 0.11 1.75
CA ASN A 259 10.78 -1.17 2.25
C ASN A 259 10.69 -2.19 1.12
N TRP A 260 11.01 -3.43 1.47
CA TRP A 260 10.92 -4.59 0.59
C TRP A 260 10.17 -5.72 1.30
N GLY A 261 9.35 -6.44 0.54
CA GLY A 261 8.64 -7.63 1.00
C GLY A 261 8.72 -8.77 -0.01
N HIS A 262 8.79 -10.00 0.49
CA HIS A 262 8.78 -11.22 -0.33
C HIS A 262 7.93 -12.31 0.30
N LYS A 263 7.10 -12.96 -0.53
CA LYS A 263 6.25 -14.09 -0.13
C LYS A 263 6.84 -15.38 -0.67
N ASN A 264 7.27 -16.26 0.24
CA ASN A 264 7.72 -17.60 -0.07
C ASN A 264 6.54 -18.47 -0.52
N GLU A 265 6.56 -18.87 -1.79
CA GLU A 265 5.55 -19.76 -2.36
C GLU A 265 5.87 -21.24 -2.11
N LYS A 266 4.83 -22.06 -1.96
CA LYS A 266 4.99 -23.51 -1.80
C LYS A 266 5.61 -24.10 -3.06
N GLY A 267 6.63 -24.95 -2.90
CA GLY A 267 7.31 -25.63 -4.01
C GLY A 267 8.38 -24.79 -4.73
N LYS A 268 8.61 -23.53 -4.33
CA LYS A 268 9.72 -22.71 -4.80
C LYS A 268 10.84 -22.64 -3.77
N LYS A 269 12.05 -22.27 -4.20
CA LYS A 269 13.16 -21.97 -3.28
C LYS A 269 12.74 -20.80 -2.39
N GLN A 270 12.80 -21.01 -1.08
CA GLN A 270 12.43 -19.99 -0.10
C GLN A 270 13.57 -19.01 0.10
N VAL A 271 13.24 -17.72 0.19
CA VAL A 271 14.13 -16.66 0.67
C VAL A 271 14.14 -16.70 2.19
N THR A 272 15.34 -16.90 2.75
CA THR A 272 15.55 -17.04 4.19
C THR A 272 16.12 -15.77 4.83
N LEU A 273 15.96 -15.63 6.16
CA LEU A 273 16.63 -14.56 6.92
C LEU A 273 18.15 -14.56 6.70
N ARG A 274 18.77 -15.74 6.58
CA ARG A 274 20.21 -15.87 6.33
C ARG A 274 20.59 -15.26 4.97
N GLU A 275 19.86 -15.59 3.91
CA GLU A 275 20.13 -15.05 2.58
C GLU A 275 19.92 -13.54 2.50
N VAL A 276 18.88 -13.02 3.15
CA VAL A 276 18.65 -11.56 3.25
C VAL A 276 19.80 -10.88 3.97
N LYS A 277 20.24 -11.40 5.11
CA LYS A 277 21.40 -10.86 5.84
C LYS A 277 22.67 -10.86 4.98
N GLN A 278 22.95 -11.96 4.28
CA GLN A 278 24.10 -12.06 3.38
C GLN A 278 24.03 -11.07 2.22
N ALA A 279 22.84 -10.84 1.66
CA ALA A 279 22.64 -9.86 0.60
C ALA A 279 22.93 -8.42 1.07
N ILE A 280 22.46 -8.07 2.26
CA ILE A 280 22.76 -6.77 2.89
C ILE A 280 24.27 -6.65 3.17
N GLU A 281 24.90 -7.68 3.73
CA GLU A 281 26.35 -7.68 4.02
C GLU A 281 27.20 -7.50 2.76
N THR A 282 26.77 -8.09 1.64
CA THR A 282 27.47 -7.97 0.36
C THR A 282 27.53 -6.53 -0.13
N VAL A 283 26.45 -5.77 0.01
CA VAL A 283 26.43 -4.35 -0.38
C VAL A 283 27.09 -3.46 0.64
N TYR A 284 26.90 -3.73 1.93
CA TYR A 284 27.59 -2.99 2.98
C TYR A 284 29.12 -3.00 2.79
N ARG A 285 29.71 -4.15 2.44
CA ARG A 285 31.15 -4.29 2.17
C ARG A 285 31.64 -3.62 0.89
N LYS A 286 30.75 -3.21 -0.01
CA LYS A 286 31.13 -2.49 -1.24
C LYS A 286 31.16 -0.97 -1.05
N VAL A 287 30.48 -0.48 -0.02
CA VAL A 287 30.33 0.96 0.26
C VAL A 287 31.34 1.45 1.31
N VAL A 288 31.84 0.53 2.16
CA VAL A 288 32.92 0.77 3.12
C VAL A 288 34.24 0.29 2.53
#